data_AF-A0A1B6I777-F1
#
_entry.id   AF-A0A1B6I777-F1
#
_cell.length_a   1.000
_cell.length_b   1.000
_cell.length_c   1.000
_cell.angle_alpha   90.00
_cell.angle_beta   90.00
_cell.angle_gamma   90.00
#
_symmetry.space_group_name_H-M   'P 1'
#
loop_
_entity.id
_entity.type
_entity.pdbx_description
1 polymer ?
#
loop_
_entity_poly.entity_id
_entity_poly.type
_entity_poly.pdbx_seq_one_letter_code
_entity_poly.pdbx_strand_id
1 'polypeptide(L)'
;FLKNADISKMCRELSALIKTLQETVSSIILLTLPPIPKLEKKYGTSHFKLLEKYNSHIRSLENEEYVRIADICPLYLSSSPHQKCLMHLFEQFFSGRARRPDFIH
;
A
#
# COMPACT_ATOMS: atom_id res chain seq x y z
N PHE A 1 -4.97 10.60 -2.64
CA PHE A 1 -3.70 9.97 -2.25
C PHE A 1 -2.85 9.59 -3.46
N LEU A 2 -3.18 8.62 -4.32
CA LEU A 2 -2.32 8.26 -5.46
C LEU A 2 -2.66 8.93 -6.82
N LYS A 3 -3.87 9.47 -7.01
CA LYS A 3 -4.32 10.01 -8.32
C LYS A 3 -3.65 11.35 -8.72
N ASN A 4 -3.21 12.15 -7.75
CA ASN A 4 -2.58 13.46 -7.98
C ASN A 4 -1.09 13.45 -7.66
N ALA A 5 -0.56 12.32 -7.21
CA ALA A 5 0.86 12.17 -6.93
C ALA A 5 1.53 11.62 -8.18
N ASP A 6 2.61 12.27 -8.62
CA ASP A 6 3.51 11.67 -9.59
C ASP A 6 4.12 10.42 -8.94
N ILE A 7 3.68 9.23 -9.35
CA ILE A 7 4.19 7.95 -8.85
C ILE A 7 5.70 7.91 -8.95
N SER A 8 6.28 8.48 -10.00
CA SER A 8 7.73 8.52 -10.20
C SER A 8 8.42 9.31 -9.09
N LYS A 9 7.80 10.42 -8.66
CA LYS A 9 8.24 11.20 -7.51
C LYS A 9 8.12 10.40 -6.21
N MET A 10 6.99 9.72 -5.97
CA MET A 10 6.80 8.88 -4.77
C MET A 10 7.81 7.72 -4.70
N CYS A 11 8.05 7.04 -5.82
CA CYS A 11 9.05 5.97 -5.93
C CYS A 11 10.45 6.50 -5.61
N ARG A 12 10.82 7.64 -6.21
CA ARG A 12 12.13 8.27 -5.98
C ARG A 12 12.31 8.70 -4.52
N GLU A 13 11.31 9.33 -3.93
CA GLU A 13 11.35 9.80 -2.53
C GLU A 13 11.45 8.62 -1.55
N LEU A 14 10.70 7.54 -1.79
CA LEU A 14 10.80 6.32 -0.99
C LEU A 14 12.20 5.69 -1.08
N SER A 15 12.75 5.58 -2.30
CA SER A 15 14.11 5.06 -2.50
C SER A 15 15.16 5.92 -1.81
N ALA A 16 15.04 7.24 -1.87
CA ALA A 16 15.94 8.16 -1.18
C ALA A 16 15.85 7.98 0.35
N LEU A 17 14.63 7.88 0.89
CA LEU A 17 14.41 7.64 2.32
C LEU A 17 15.03 6.33 2.78
N ILE A 18 14.82 5.23 2.06
CA ILE A 18 15.41 3.93 2.41
C ILE A 18 16.93 4.01 2.41
N LYS A 19 17.51 4.65 1.40
CA LYS A 19 18.97 4.85 1.34
C LYS A 19 19.49 5.61 2.56
N THR A 20 18.82 6.68 2.97
CA THR A 20 19.18 7.43 4.20
C THR A 20 19.02 6.57 5.44
N LEU A 21 17.94 5.79 5.55
CA LEU A 21 17.70 4.93 6.71
C LEU A 21 18.76 3.82 6.81
N GLN A 22 19.22 3.25 5.69
CA GLN A 22 20.27 2.23 5.68
C GLN A 22 21.59 2.69 6.30
N GLU A 23 21.85 3.99 6.37
CA GLU A 23 23.04 4.53 7.05
C GLU A 23 22.92 4.47 8.59
N THR A 24 21.70 4.31 9.11
CA THR A 24 21.38 4.44 10.54
C THR A 24 20.80 3.20 11.18
N VAL A 25 20.15 2.33 10.41
CA VAL A 25 19.51 1.11 10.91
C VAL A 25 20.06 -0.12 10.24
N SER A 26 20.17 -1.21 11.01
CA SER A 26 20.71 -2.50 10.53
C SER A 26 19.70 -3.33 9.73
N SER A 27 18.41 -2.99 9.80
CA SER A 27 17.36 -3.71 9.08
C SER A 27 16.11 -2.83 8.91
N ILE A 28 15.48 -2.94 7.75
CA ILE A 28 14.26 -2.24 7.38
C ILE A 28 13.23 -3.28 6.94
N ILE A 29 12.03 -3.23 7.52
CA ILE A 29 10.87 -3.97 7.04
C ILE A 29 9.94 -2.98 6.35
N LEU A 30 9.74 -3.15 5.06
CA LEU A 30 8.89 -2.28 4.25
C LEU A 30 7.60 -3.02 3.86
N LEU A 31 6.46 -2.40 4.12
CA LEU A 31 5.16 -2.98 3.83
C LEU A 31 4.63 -2.46 2.49
N THR A 32 4.01 -3.35 1.70
CA THR A 32 3.21 -2.90 0.55
C THR A 32 1.95 -2.18 1.02
N LEU A 33 1.33 -1.39 0.15
CA LEU A 33 0.07 -0.72 0.46
C LEU A 33 -1.11 -1.65 0.18
N PRO A 34 -2.10 -1.73 1.10
CA PRO A 34 -3.30 -2.50 0.85
C PRO A 34 -4.23 -1.77 -0.15
N PRO A 35 -5.05 -2.51 -0.91
CA PRO A 35 -6.12 -1.94 -1.72
C PRO A 35 -7.15 -1.24 -0.83
N ILE A 36 -7.56 -0.02 -1.20
CA ILE A 36 -8.60 0.71 -0.47
C ILE A 36 -9.91 0.60 -1.24
N PRO A 37 -10.91 -0.18 -0.76
CA PRO A 37 -12.13 -0.48 -1.53
C PRO A 37 -12.96 0.75 -1.90
N LYS A 38 -12.92 1.81 -1.08
CA LYS A 38 -13.64 3.06 -1.37
C LYS A 38 -13.04 3.81 -2.55
N LEU A 39 -11.74 3.64 -2.78
CA LEU A 39 -11.06 4.23 -3.92
C LEU A 39 -11.38 3.47 -5.20
N GLU A 40 -11.67 2.17 -5.13
CA GLU A 40 -12.21 1.40 -6.26
C GLU A 40 -13.53 1.99 -6.75
N LYS A 41 -14.49 2.22 -5.84
CA LYS A 41 -15.79 2.80 -6.18
C LYS A 41 -15.68 4.21 -6.77
N LYS A 42 -14.74 5.02 -6.26
CA LYS A 42 -14.59 6.43 -6.62
C LYS A 42 -13.72 6.67 -7.85
N TYR A 43 -12.71 5.84 -8.08
CA TYR A 43 -11.66 6.07 -9.09
C TYR A 43 -11.49 4.91 -10.08
N GLY A 44 -12.26 3.83 -9.93
CA GLY A 44 -12.26 2.68 -10.83
C GLY A 44 -10.93 1.92 -10.85
N THR A 45 -10.78 1.07 -11.86
CA THR A 45 -9.62 0.16 -12.02
C THR A 45 -8.29 0.88 -12.22
N SER A 46 -8.32 2.16 -12.63
CA SER A 46 -7.12 2.99 -12.79
C SER A 46 -6.33 3.15 -11.49
N HIS A 47 -7.02 3.25 -10.35
CA HIS A 47 -6.38 3.40 -9.05
C HIS A 47 -5.59 2.15 -8.65
N PHE A 48 -6.11 0.96 -8.95
CA PHE A 48 -5.41 -0.28 -8.64
C PHE A 48 -4.18 -0.51 -9.53
N LYS A 49 -4.19 -0.03 -10.77
CA LYS A 49 -2.97 -0.04 -11.60
C LYS A 49 -1.87 0.83 -10.98
N LEU A 50 -2.23 2.00 -10.43
CA LEU A 50 -1.30 2.89 -9.73
C LEU A 50 -0.79 2.25 -8.44
N LEU A 51 -1.68 1.62 -7.66
CA LEU A 51 -1.32 0.85 -6.47
C LEU A 51 -0.36 -0.29 -6.80
N GLU A 52 -0.67 -1.10 -7.82
CA GLU A 52 0.17 -2.22 -8.22
C GLU A 52 1.53 -1.76 -8.71
N LYS A 53 1.59 -0.65 -9.48
CA LYS A 53 2.85 -0.04 -9.91
C LYS A 53 3.71 0.37 -8.71
N TYR A 54 3.10 1.00 -7.69
CA TYR A 54 3.84 1.43 -6.50
C TYR A 54 4.26 0.25 -5.62
N ASN A 55 3.38 -0.74 -5.42
CA ASN A 55 3.70 -1.96 -4.70
C ASN A 55 4.79 -2.78 -5.40
N SER A 56 4.79 -2.80 -6.73
CA SER A 56 5.88 -3.41 -7.52
C SER A 56 7.21 -2.70 -7.29
N HIS A 57 7.21 -1.37 -7.21
CA HIS A 57 8.39 -0.61 -6.82
C HIS A 57 8.85 -0.98 -5.41
N ILE A 58 7.94 -1.01 -4.42
CA ILE A 58 8.25 -1.45 -3.05
C ILE A 58 8.92 -2.82 -3.04
N ARG A 59 8.35 -3.81 -3.74
CA ARG A 59 8.92 -5.17 -3.84
C ARG A 59 10.31 -5.16 -4.46
N SER A 60 10.56 -4.29 -5.46
CA SER A 60 11.88 -4.18 -6.10
C SER A 60 12.99 -3.61 -5.21
N LEU A 61 12.64 -3.03 -4.04
CA LEU A 61 13.61 -2.50 -3.08
C LEU A 61 14.13 -3.57 -2.11
N GLU A 62 13.58 -4.79 -2.17
CA GLU A 62 14.08 -5.92 -1.39
C GLU A 62 15.56 -6.16 -1.68
N ASN A 63 16.34 -6.34 -0.62
CA ASN A 63 17.69 -6.85 -0.71
C ASN A 63 17.97 -7.74 0.50
N GLU A 64 18.73 -8.82 0.29
CA GLU A 64 18.89 -9.89 1.28
C GLU A 64 19.58 -9.42 2.57
N GLU A 65 20.28 -8.29 2.53
CA GLU A 65 21.10 -7.79 3.63
C GLU A 65 20.35 -6.82 4.56
N TYR A 66 19.61 -5.85 4.03
CA TYR A 66 19.06 -4.72 4.82
C TYR A 66 17.56 -4.55 4.71
N VAL A 67 16.94 -4.84 3.56
CA VAL A 67 15.53 -4.49 3.31
C VAL A 67 14.71 -5.74 3.04
N ARG A 68 13.76 -6.04 3.93
CA ARG A 68 12.78 -7.12 3.79
C ARG A 68 11.42 -6.55 3.43
N ILE A 69 10.72 -7.19 2.51
CA ILE A 69 9.39 -6.75 2.09
C ILE A 69 8.31 -7.62 2.73
N ALA A 70 7.36 -6.97 3.40
CA ALA A 70 6.13 -7.60 3.87
C ALA A 70 4.98 -7.26 2.91
N ASP A 71 4.66 -8.19 2.00
CA ASP A 71 3.54 -7.99 1.08
C ASP A 71 2.20 -8.27 1.75
N ILE A 72 1.56 -7.19 2.21
CA ILE A 72 0.25 -7.26 2.87
C ILE A 72 -0.92 -7.10 1.91
N CYS A 73 -0.68 -6.67 0.66
CA CYS A 73 -1.73 -6.44 -0.33
C CYS A 73 -2.65 -7.67 -0.55
N PRO A 74 -2.12 -8.91 -0.67
CA PRO A 74 -2.94 -10.12 -0.83
C PRO A 74 -3.89 -10.39 0.33
N LEU A 75 -3.58 -9.95 1.55
CA LEU A 75 -4.46 -10.15 2.71
C LEU A 75 -5.82 -9.48 2.52
N TYR A 76 -5.89 -8.45 1.67
CA TYR A 76 -7.09 -7.64 1.46
C TYR A 76 -7.79 -7.94 0.13
N LEU A 77 -7.33 -8.92 -0.65
CA LEU A 77 -7.93 -9.30 -1.93
C LEU A 77 -8.54 -10.70 -1.84
N SER A 78 -9.75 -10.87 -2.36
CA SER A 78 -10.31 -12.20 -2.57
C SER A 78 -9.56 -12.93 -3.68
N SER A 79 -9.49 -14.26 -3.58
CA SER A 79 -8.89 -15.12 -4.59
C SER A 79 -9.59 -14.98 -5.96
N SER A 80 -8.83 -15.23 -7.04
CA SER A 80 -9.27 -15.27 -8.45
C SER A 80 -10.58 -16.05 -8.64
N PRO A 81 -11.48 -15.69 -9.58
CA PRO A 81 -11.29 -14.82 -10.76
C PRO A 81 -11.78 -13.36 -10.61
N HIS A 82 -12.40 -13.01 -9.48
CA HIS A 82 -12.84 -11.64 -9.22
C HIS A 82 -12.12 -11.14 -7.98
N GLN A 83 -10.95 -10.52 -8.16
CA GLN A 83 -10.22 -9.85 -7.07
C GLN A 83 -11.09 -8.71 -6.55
N LYS A 84 -11.84 -8.97 -5.49
CA LYS A 84 -12.63 -7.96 -4.76
C LYS A 84 -11.88 -7.64 -3.49
N CYS A 85 -11.83 -6.35 -3.15
CA CYS A 85 -11.27 -5.94 -1.89
C CYS A 85 -12.14 -6.46 -0.73
N LEU A 86 -11.54 -7.16 0.23
CA LEU A 86 -12.21 -7.78 1.37
C LEU A 86 -12.60 -6.71 2.40
N MET A 87 -13.75 -6.08 2.14
CA MET A 87 -14.28 -4.97 2.94
C MET A 87 -14.40 -5.28 4.44
N HIS A 88 -14.72 -6.53 4.79
CA HIS A 88 -14.86 -6.95 6.18
C HIS A 88 -13.57 -6.81 7.01
N LEU A 89 -12.39 -6.93 6.39
CA LEU A 89 -11.11 -6.74 7.07
C LEU A 89 -10.83 -5.28 7.41
N PHE A 90 -11.38 -4.34 6.62
CA PHE A 90 -11.34 -2.92 6.95
C PHE A 90 -12.40 -2.58 8.01
N GLU A 91 -13.62 -3.09 7.86
CA GLU A 91 -14.75 -2.74 8.74
C GLU A 91 -14.63 -3.31 10.15
N GLN A 92 -14.01 -4.48 10.33
CA GLN A 92 -13.79 -5.07 11.66
C GLN A 92 -12.97 -4.15 12.57
N PHE A 93 -11.93 -3.49 12.05
CA PHE A 93 -11.10 -2.55 12.82
C PHE A 93 -11.77 -1.20 13.13
N PHE A 94 -12.81 -0.82 12.39
CA PHE A 94 -13.55 0.44 12.60
C PHE A 94 -14.94 0.23 13.22
N SER A 95 -15.23 -0.98 13.71
CA SER A 95 -16.53 -1.33 14.30
C SER A 95 -16.65 -0.82 15.75
N GLY A 96 -17.11 0.43 15.90
CA GLY A 96 -17.62 0.97 17.16
C GLY A 96 -17.12 2.37 17.50
N ARG A 97 -18.06 3.33 17.65
CA ARG A 97 -17.94 4.73 18.12
C ARG A 97 -16.82 5.64 17.56
N ALA A 98 -15.79 5.12 16.91
CA ALA A 98 -14.75 5.82 16.17
C ALA A 98 -15.18 6.08 14.71
N ARG A 99 -16.45 6.46 14.49
CA ARG A 99 -16.88 7.07 13.23
C ARG A 99 -16.32 8.49 13.17
N ARG A 100 -15.01 8.54 12.91
CA ARG A 100 -14.25 9.77 12.76
C ARG A 100 -14.45 10.27 11.33
N PRO A 101 -15.08 11.45 11.12
CA PRO A 101 -15.45 11.97 9.79
C PRO A 101 -14.25 12.22 8.86
N ASP A 102 -13.04 12.21 9.42
CA ASP A 102 -11.73 12.31 8.76
C ASP A 102 -11.23 10.98 8.18
N PHE A 103 -11.79 9.84 8.58
CA PHE A 103 -11.48 8.56 7.94
C PHE A 103 -12.28 8.44 6.64
N ILE A 104 -11.61 7.98 5.58
CA ILE A 104 -12.21 7.75 4.27
C ILE A 104 -13.42 6.81 4.44
N HIS A 105 -14.63 7.36 4.47
CA HIS A 105 -15.92 6.68 4.64
C HIS A 105 -16.49 6.14 3.33
#